data_AF-A0AB36RFM6-F1
#
_entry.id   AF-A0AB36RFM6-F1
#
_cell.length_a   1.000
_cell.length_b   1.000
_cell.length_c   1.000
_cell.angle_alpha   90.00
_cell.angle_beta   90.00
_cell.angle_gamma   90.00
#
_symmetry.space_group_name_H-M   'P 1'
#
loop_
_entity.id
_entity.type
_entity.pdbx_description
1 polymer ?
#
loop_
_entity_poly.entity_id
_entity_poly.type
_entity_poly.pdbx_seq_one_letter_code
_entity_poly.pdbx_strand_id
1 'polypeptide(L)'
;MDQKAYLSIAALLNAFPQSSSDPDLTLRTFEAVLKDIPAQAVIEAAERFMSGLVPQQSDTFAPSPAKLAIEARRIADLLPYRGKESLSKPRPYFYQEPKAGEKVRMGFKMAVLSASFGRANGADMVMEAHKRGLEDIVALGQSWGVPVPEELWAQLGKTAA
;
A
#
# COMPACT_ATOMS: atom_id res chain seq x y z
N MET A 1 -26.88 -20.89 -7.37
CA MET A 1 -25.91 -20.86 -6.23
C MET A 1 -25.63 -22.30 -5.76
N ASP A 2 -24.53 -22.57 -5.06
CA ASP A 2 -24.26 -23.91 -4.48
C ASP A 2 -25.22 -24.22 -3.31
N GLN A 3 -25.59 -25.49 -3.12
CA GLN A 3 -26.55 -25.94 -2.10
C GLN A 3 -26.09 -25.58 -0.68
N LYS A 4 -24.77 -25.66 -0.41
CA LYS A 4 -24.21 -25.30 0.89
C LYS A 4 -24.38 -23.82 1.20
N ALA A 5 -24.10 -22.95 0.22
CA ALA A 5 -24.28 -21.50 0.37
C ALA A 5 -25.76 -21.14 0.58
N TYR A 6 -26.68 -21.84 -0.10
CA TYR A 6 -28.12 -21.68 0.13
C TYR A 6 -28.52 -22.01 1.57
N LEU A 7 -28.05 -23.14 2.10
CA LEU A 7 -28.34 -23.56 3.48
C LEU A 7 -27.75 -22.58 4.50
N SER A 8 -26.56 -22.04 4.26
CA SER A 8 -25.95 -21.03 5.14
C SER A 8 -26.76 -19.73 5.19
N ILE A 9 -27.33 -19.29 4.06
CA ILE A 9 -28.22 -18.11 4.04
C ILE A 9 -29.54 -18.41 4.76
N ALA A 10 -30.12 -19.60 4.56
CA ALA A 10 -31.31 -20.00 5.29
C ALA A 10 -31.06 -20.05 6.81
N ALA A 11 -29.91 -20.58 7.24
CA ALA A 11 -29.48 -20.59 8.64
C ALA A 11 -29.30 -19.16 9.19
N LEU A 12 -28.66 -18.27 8.40
CA LEU A 12 -28.51 -16.86 8.72
C LEU A 12 -29.86 -16.19 8.95
N LEU A 13 -30.83 -16.37 8.05
CA LEU A 13 -32.16 -15.77 8.18
C LEU A 13 -32.91 -16.31 9.41
N ASN A 14 -32.75 -17.59 9.73
CA ASN A 14 -33.33 -18.20 10.93
C ASN A 14 -32.66 -17.73 12.25
N ALA A 15 -31.42 -17.24 12.19
CA ALA A 15 -30.72 -16.72 13.36
C ALA A 15 -31.29 -15.38 13.86
N PHE A 16 -32.11 -14.70 13.04
CA PHE A 16 -32.76 -13.45 13.41
C PHE A 16 -34.28 -13.64 13.58
N PRO A 17 -34.93 -12.78 14.40
CA PRO A 17 -36.38 -12.75 14.49
C PRO A 17 -37.03 -12.63 13.12
N GLN A 18 -37.94 -13.55 12.78
CA GLN A 18 -38.57 -13.60 11.48
C GLN A 18 -39.42 -12.35 11.23
N SER A 19 -39.11 -11.62 10.16
CA SER A 19 -40.01 -10.60 9.61
C SER A 19 -41.11 -11.29 8.81
N SER A 20 -42.31 -10.70 8.75
CA SER A 20 -43.51 -11.30 8.13
C SER A 20 -43.48 -11.37 6.58
N SER A 21 -42.30 -11.55 5.98
CA SER A 21 -42.09 -11.59 4.53
C SER A 21 -42.00 -13.01 3.99
N ASP A 22 -42.26 -13.18 2.69
CA ASP A 22 -42.17 -14.46 2.00
C ASP A 22 -40.70 -14.97 1.97
N PRO A 23 -40.39 -16.09 2.66
CA PRO A 23 -39.02 -16.60 2.77
C PRO A 23 -38.45 -17.02 1.40
N ASP A 24 -39.27 -17.52 0.47
CA ASP A 24 -38.79 -17.95 -0.83
C ASP A 24 -38.37 -16.76 -1.69
N LEU A 25 -39.13 -15.66 -1.62
CA LEU A 25 -38.81 -14.42 -2.32
C LEU A 25 -37.52 -13.79 -1.78
N THR A 26 -37.32 -13.81 -0.47
CA THR A 26 -36.09 -13.28 0.15
C THR A 26 -34.87 -14.09 -0.30
N LEU A 27 -34.93 -15.43 -0.26
CA LEU A 27 -33.84 -16.31 -0.70
C LEU A 27 -33.49 -16.12 -2.18
N ARG A 28 -34.49 -15.97 -3.05
CA ARG A 28 -34.26 -15.65 -4.48
C ARG A 28 -33.57 -14.30 -4.67
N THR A 29 -33.89 -13.32 -3.83
CA THR A 29 -33.25 -12.00 -3.87
C THR A 29 -31.77 -12.09 -3.48
N PHE A 30 -31.45 -12.86 -2.43
CA PHE A 30 -30.07 -13.14 -2.05
C PHE A 30 -29.32 -13.88 -3.17
N GLU A 31 -29.94 -14.90 -3.78
CA GLU A 31 -29.32 -15.62 -4.90
C GLU A 31 -29.01 -14.70 -6.08
N ALA A 32 -29.92 -13.80 -6.45
CA ALA A 32 -29.71 -12.87 -7.54
C ALA A 32 -28.53 -11.91 -7.28
N VAL A 33 -28.41 -11.41 -6.05
CA VAL A 33 -27.35 -10.45 -5.66
C VAL A 33 -25.98 -11.13 -5.51
N LEU A 34 -25.94 -12.40 -5.10
CA LEU A 34 -24.72 -13.14 -4.79
C LEU A 34 -24.22 -14.01 -5.96
N LYS A 35 -24.89 -13.98 -7.12
CA LYS A 35 -24.62 -14.86 -8.28
C LYS A 35 -23.15 -14.94 -8.69
N ASP A 36 -22.44 -13.82 -8.67
CA ASP A 36 -21.06 -13.71 -9.17
C ASP A 36 -20.00 -13.86 -8.06
N ILE A 37 -20.41 -14.23 -6.84
CA ILE A 37 -19.52 -14.36 -5.67
C ILE A 37 -19.25 -15.85 -5.42
N PRO A 38 -17.99 -16.24 -5.12
CA PRO A 38 -17.67 -17.62 -4.75
C PRO A 38 -18.51 -18.12 -3.58
N ALA A 39 -19.06 -19.34 -3.70
CA ALA A 39 -19.93 -19.93 -2.67
C ALA A 39 -19.27 -19.98 -1.28
N GLN A 40 -17.96 -20.27 -1.22
CA GLN A 40 -17.19 -20.27 0.02
C GLN A 40 -17.22 -18.91 0.73
N ALA A 41 -17.11 -17.82 -0.02
CA ALA A 41 -17.13 -16.47 0.55
C ALA A 41 -18.52 -16.11 1.10
N VAL A 42 -19.58 -16.60 0.45
CA VAL A 42 -20.97 -16.42 0.91
C VAL A 42 -21.23 -17.19 2.22
N ILE A 43 -20.77 -18.44 2.31
CA ILE A 43 -20.88 -19.27 3.51
C ILE A 43 -20.21 -18.57 4.70
N GLU A 44 -18.96 -18.13 4.52
CA GLU A 44 -18.20 -17.47 5.57
C GLU A 44 -18.77 -16.10 5.94
N ALA A 45 -19.30 -15.35 4.96
CA ALA A 45 -19.98 -14.09 5.26
C ALA A 45 -21.20 -14.34 6.14
N ALA A 46 -22.02 -15.33 5.81
CA ALA A 46 -23.18 -15.71 6.60
C ALA A 46 -22.78 -16.12 8.03
N GLU A 47 -21.75 -16.95 8.19
CA GLU A 47 -21.22 -17.34 9.50
C GLU A 47 -20.75 -16.12 10.32
N ARG A 48 -20.04 -15.17 9.70
CA ARG A 48 -19.57 -13.96 10.37
C ARG A 48 -20.70 -13.05 10.87
N PHE A 49 -21.79 -12.96 10.11
CA PHE A 49 -22.98 -12.22 10.56
C PHE A 49 -23.64 -12.92 11.75
N MET A 50 -23.82 -14.24 11.68
CA MET A 50 -24.37 -15.03 12.79
C MET A 50 -23.51 -14.96 14.04
N SER A 51 -22.18 -14.89 13.89
CA SER A 51 -21.23 -14.89 15.01
C SER A 51 -20.87 -13.50 15.56
N GLY A 52 -21.50 -12.42 15.08
CA GLY A 52 -21.20 -11.07 15.62
C GLY A 52 -19.89 -10.44 15.11
N LEU A 53 -19.23 -11.02 14.10
CA LEU A 53 -17.88 -10.60 13.67
C LEU A 53 -17.89 -9.49 12.61
N VAL A 54 -19.05 -9.07 12.11
CA VAL A 54 -19.17 -7.97 11.15
C VAL A 54 -19.39 -6.66 11.91
N PRO A 55 -18.53 -5.65 11.71
CA PRO A 55 -18.66 -4.38 12.40
C PRO A 55 -19.96 -3.66 12.03
N GLN A 56 -20.54 -2.95 13.01
CA GLN A 56 -21.77 -2.16 12.83
C GLN A 56 -22.96 -2.97 12.26
N GLN A 57 -23.01 -4.28 12.55
CA GLN A 57 -24.21 -5.08 12.26
C GLN A 57 -25.30 -4.83 13.29
N SER A 58 -26.53 -5.14 12.92
CA SER A 58 -27.65 -5.10 13.86
C SER A 58 -27.73 -6.45 14.56
N ASP A 59 -27.93 -6.45 15.87
CA ASP A 59 -28.17 -7.66 16.65
C ASP A 59 -29.65 -8.10 16.58
N THR A 60 -30.54 -7.21 16.13
CA THR A 60 -31.99 -7.41 16.12
C THR A 60 -32.55 -7.73 14.75
N PHE A 61 -31.86 -7.35 13.67
CA PHE A 61 -32.35 -7.50 12.29
C PHE A 61 -31.35 -8.25 11.42
N ALA A 62 -31.86 -9.12 10.55
CA ALA A 62 -31.07 -9.79 9.53
C ALA A 62 -30.37 -8.77 8.61
N PRO A 63 -29.16 -9.09 8.10
CA PRO A 63 -28.46 -8.22 7.17
C PRO A 63 -29.25 -8.11 5.86
N SER A 64 -29.21 -6.93 5.24
CA SER A 64 -29.75 -6.76 3.89
C SER A 64 -28.92 -7.56 2.86
N PRO A 65 -29.52 -7.97 1.72
CA PRO A 65 -28.78 -8.63 0.64
C PRO A 65 -27.54 -7.86 0.19
N ALA A 66 -27.63 -6.52 0.14
CA ALA A 66 -26.50 -5.65 -0.19
C ALA A 66 -25.39 -5.73 0.86
N LYS A 67 -25.73 -5.71 2.16
CA LYS A 67 -24.73 -5.77 3.24
C LYS A 67 -24.03 -7.12 3.29
N LEU A 68 -24.76 -8.21 3.05
CA LEU A 68 -24.19 -9.55 2.91
C LEU A 68 -23.25 -9.63 1.69
N ALA A 69 -23.64 -9.04 0.55
CA ALA A 69 -22.81 -9.04 -0.65
C ALA A 69 -21.50 -8.25 -0.48
N ILE A 70 -21.52 -7.14 0.25
CA ILE A 70 -20.31 -6.36 0.56
C ILE A 70 -19.31 -7.22 1.34
N GLU A 71 -19.77 -7.87 2.41
CA GLU A 71 -18.88 -8.72 3.23
C GLU A 71 -18.41 -9.95 2.45
N ALA A 72 -19.29 -10.57 1.66
CA ALA A 72 -18.92 -11.71 0.83
C ALA A 72 -17.88 -11.36 -0.25
N ARG A 73 -17.96 -10.17 -0.88
CA ARG A 73 -16.91 -9.67 -1.78
C ARG A 73 -15.59 -9.45 -1.05
N ARG A 74 -15.64 -8.83 0.14
CA ARG A 74 -14.45 -8.63 0.98
C ARG A 74 -13.76 -9.95 1.31
N ILE A 75 -14.52 -10.99 1.62
CA ILE A 75 -13.96 -12.33 1.87
C ILE A 75 -13.42 -12.94 0.58
N ALA A 76 -14.14 -12.82 -0.53
CA ALA A 76 -13.69 -13.30 -1.83
C ALA A 76 -12.34 -12.71 -2.24
N ASP A 77 -12.10 -11.42 -1.96
CA ASP A 77 -10.82 -10.76 -2.21
C ASP A 77 -9.69 -11.32 -1.32
N LEU A 78 -10.01 -11.81 -0.13
CA LEU A 78 -9.05 -12.36 0.83
C LEU A 78 -8.76 -13.86 0.61
N LEU A 79 -9.69 -14.61 0.02
CA LEU A 79 -9.55 -16.05 -0.22
C LEU A 79 -8.23 -16.43 -0.94
N PRO A 80 -7.80 -15.74 -2.00
CA PRO A 80 -6.54 -16.05 -2.71
C PRO A 80 -5.28 -15.87 -1.88
N TYR A 81 -5.35 -15.15 -0.74
CA TYR A 81 -4.21 -14.87 0.12
C TYR A 81 -4.14 -15.79 1.33
N ARG A 82 -5.20 -16.57 1.61
CA ARG A 82 -5.21 -17.51 2.74
C ARG A 82 -4.21 -18.63 2.50
N GLY A 83 -3.45 -18.96 3.55
CA GLY A 83 -2.41 -19.99 3.50
C GLY A 83 -1.13 -19.56 2.77
N LYS A 84 -1.04 -18.33 2.26
CA LYS A 84 0.23 -17.78 1.78
C LYS A 84 1.08 -17.33 2.96
N GLU A 85 2.38 -17.57 2.88
CA GLU A 85 3.33 -17.06 3.88
C GLU A 85 3.26 -15.54 3.92
N SER A 86 3.24 -14.99 5.15
CA SER A 86 3.35 -13.56 5.34
C SER A 86 4.67 -13.07 4.75
N LEU A 87 4.65 -11.91 4.11
CA LEU A 87 5.89 -11.29 3.64
C LEU A 87 6.85 -11.13 4.82
N SER A 88 8.14 -11.36 4.57
CA SER A 88 9.18 -11.15 5.58
C SER A 88 9.07 -9.73 6.13
N LYS A 89 9.13 -9.58 7.46
CA LYS A 89 9.13 -8.25 8.11
C LYS A 89 10.21 -7.39 7.45
N PRO A 90 9.90 -6.14 7.04
CA PRO A 90 10.92 -5.24 6.50
C PRO A 90 12.07 -5.15 7.50
N ARG A 91 13.30 -5.28 6.99
CA ARG A 91 14.49 -5.18 7.84
C ARG A 91 14.47 -3.83 8.56
N PRO A 92 14.77 -3.77 9.87
CA PRO A 92 14.89 -2.48 10.54
C PRO A 92 15.93 -1.64 9.81
N TYR A 93 15.51 -0.50 9.27
CA TYR A 93 16.45 0.50 8.77
C TYR A 93 17.16 1.08 10.00
N PHE A 94 18.42 0.70 10.20
CA PHE A 94 19.28 1.41 11.15
C PHE A 94 19.57 2.78 10.56
N TYR A 95 18.95 3.82 11.09
CA TYR A 95 19.30 5.19 10.73
C TYR A 95 20.75 5.42 11.16
N GLN A 96 21.65 5.55 10.18
CA GLN A 96 23.01 6.01 10.43
C GLN A 96 22.99 7.53 10.33
N GLU A 97 23.39 8.21 11.40
CA GLU A 97 23.61 9.65 11.31
C GLU A 97 24.71 9.92 10.28
N PRO A 98 24.45 10.80 9.29
CA PRO A 98 25.46 11.13 8.29
C PRO A 98 26.66 11.78 8.97
N LYS A 99 27.87 11.43 8.52
CA LYS A 99 29.12 11.93 9.09
C LYS A 99 29.22 13.45 8.92
N ALA A 100 30.05 14.08 9.74
CA ALA A 100 30.31 15.52 9.63
C ALA A 100 30.70 15.89 8.19
N GLY A 101 29.98 16.85 7.60
CA GLY A 101 30.19 17.30 6.22
C GLY A 101 29.49 16.48 5.12
N GLU A 102 28.95 15.30 5.42
CA GLU A 102 28.27 14.43 4.44
C GLU A 102 26.95 15.02 3.94
N LYS A 103 26.18 15.66 4.83
CA LYS A 103 24.94 16.38 4.46
C LYS A 103 25.21 17.48 3.44
N VAL A 104 26.29 18.23 3.63
CA VAL A 104 26.71 19.33 2.75
C VAL A 104 27.11 18.78 1.38
N ARG A 105 27.86 17.68 1.34
CA ARG A 105 28.21 16.98 0.09
C ARG A 105 26.98 16.48 -0.64
N MET A 106 26.03 15.85 0.07
CA MET A 106 24.78 15.37 -0.53
C MET A 106 23.97 16.54 -1.09
N GLY A 107 23.81 17.62 -0.33
CA GLY A 107 23.09 18.81 -0.77
C GLY A 107 23.71 19.43 -2.04
N PHE A 108 25.03 19.58 -2.06
CA PHE A 108 25.73 20.09 -3.24
C PHE A 108 25.62 19.14 -4.43
N LYS A 109 25.77 17.83 -4.24
CA LYS A 109 25.60 16.83 -5.31
C LYS A 109 24.18 16.89 -5.91
N MET A 110 23.16 17.11 -5.08
CA MET A 110 21.79 17.31 -5.57
C MET A 110 21.64 18.62 -6.34
N ALA A 111 22.29 19.69 -5.92
CA ALA A 111 22.30 20.95 -6.65
C ALA A 111 22.99 20.81 -8.03
N VAL A 112 24.14 20.14 -8.09
CA VAL A 112 24.85 19.84 -9.35
C VAL A 112 24.02 18.92 -10.26
N LEU A 113 23.39 17.89 -9.70
CA LEU A 113 22.47 17.02 -10.45
C LEU A 113 21.26 17.79 -10.98
N SER A 114 20.68 18.68 -10.18
CA SER A 114 19.57 19.54 -10.60
C SER A 114 19.99 20.45 -11.75
N ALA A 115 21.16 21.08 -11.66
CA ALA A 115 21.71 21.90 -12.74
C ALA A 115 21.99 21.09 -14.03
N SER A 116 22.18 19.77 -13.91
CA SER A 116 22.38 18.90 -15.07
C SER A 116 21.11 18.74 -15.93
N PHE A 117 19.92 19.01 -15.37
CA PHE A 117 18.66 18.94 -16.12
C PHE A 117 18.64 20.02 -17.20
N GLY A 118 18.55 19.58 -18.46
CA GLY A 118 18.64 20.45 -19.64
C GLY A 118 19.98 20.43 -20.36
N ARG A 119 20.97 19.65 -19.86
CA ARG A 119 22.25 19.43 -20.53
C ARG A 119 22.30 18.04 -21.17
N ALA A 120 22.82 17.95 -22.39
CA ALA A 120 23.09 16.67 -23.03
C ALA A 120 24.09 15.87 -22.17
N ASN A 121 23.74 14.64 -21.80
CA ASN A 121 24.52 13.74 -20.94
C ASN A 121 24.86 14.31 -19.54
N GLY A 122 24.09 15.29 -19.05
CA GLY A 122 24.36 15.94 -17.76
C GLY A 122 24.44 14.97 -16.58
N ALA A 123 23.50 14.01 -16.49
CA ALA A 123 23.49 13.01 -15.43
C ALA A 123 24.73 12.10 -15.46
N ASP A 124 25.20 11.72 -16.65
CA ASP A 124 26.39 10.89 -16.83
C ASP A 124 27.66 11.64 -16.42
N MET A 125 27.75 12.94 -16.74
CA MET A 125 28.86 13.79 -16.29
C MET A 125 28.92 13.90 -14.77
N VAL A 126 27.77 14.05 -14.09
CA VAL A 126 27.70 14.06 -12.61
C VAL A 126 28.11 12.70 -12.04
N MET A 127 27.70 11.61 -12.68
CA MET A 127 28.07 10.26 -12.26
C MET A 127 29.59 10.04 -12.37
N GLU A 128 30.20 10.42 -13.49
CA GLU A 128 31.65 10.29 -13.71
C GLU A 128 32.47 11.19 -12.78
N ALA A 129 32.06 12.45 -12.59
CA ALA A 129 32.69 13.33 -11.60
C ALA A 129 32.60 12.74 -10.18
N HIS A 130 31.45 12.14 -9.82
CA HIS A 130 31.29 11.50 -8.52
C HIS A 130 32.21 10.30 -8.30
N LYS A 131 32.47 9.49 -9.33
CA LYS A 131 33.41 8.38 -9.26
C LYS A 131 34.85 8.86 -9.02
N ARG A 132 35.22 10.01 -9.58
CA ARG A 132 36.58 10.56 -9.50
C ARG A 132 36.84 11.30 -8.20
N GLY A 133 35.83 11.92 -7.60
CA GLY A 133 35.90 12.44 -6.23
C GLY A 133 35.19 13.77 -6.02
N LEU A 134 35.38 14.34 -4.82
CA LEU A 134 34.75 15.60 -4.43
C LEU A 134 35.26 16.79 -5.25
N GLU A 135 36.56 16.83 -5.56
CA GLU A 135 37.17 17.90 -6.34
C GLU A 135 36.54 18.04 -7.73
N ASP A 136 36.33 16.91 -8.40
CA ASP A 136 35.73 16.90 -9.74
C ASP A 136 34.25 17.28 -9.72
N ILE A 137 33.49 16.91 -8.68
CA ILE A 137 32.11 17.38 -8.53
C ILE A 137 32.08 18.89 -8.26
N VAL A 138 33.01 19.42 -7.49
CA VAL A 138 33.12 20.86 -7.21
C VAL A 138 33.49 21.63 -8.48
N ALA A 139 34.50 21.17 -9.23
CA ALA A 139 34.89 21.75 -10.51
C ALA A 139 33.74 21.72 -11.53
N LEU A 140 33.00 20.60 -11.59
CA LEU A 140 31.82 20.48 -12.45
C LEU A 140 30.72 21.46 -12.02
N GLY A 141 30.43 21.55 -10.72
CA GLY A 141 29.47 22.51 -10.18
C GLY A 141 29.84 23.97 -10.47
N GLN A 142 31.11 24.33 -10.32
CA GLN A 142 31.62 25.66 -10.67
C GLN A 142 31.44 25.96 -12.17
N SER A 143 31.79 25.01 -13.05
CA SER A 143 31.60 25.16 -14.49
C SER A 143 30.13 25.37 -14.88
N TRP A 144 29.22 24.93 -14.01
CA TRP A 144 27.78 24.96 -14.19
C TRP A 144 27.08 26.08 -13.42
N GLY A 145 27.84 26.94 -12.73
CA GLY A 145 27.32 28.07 -11.95
C GLY A 145 26.64 27.69 -10.63
N VAL A 146 26.88 26.48 -10.12
CA VAL A 146 26.33 26.02 -8.84
C VAL A 146 27.18 26.59 -7.70
N PRO A 147 26.59 27.32 -6.73
CA PRO A 147 27.35 27.86 -5.61
C PRO A 147 27.91 26.74 -4.74
N VAL A 148 29.20 26.83 -4.41
CA VAL A 148 29.92 25.84 -3.61
C VAL A 148 29.97 26.32 -2.15
N PRO A 149 29.38 25.59 -1.19
CA PRO A 149 29.46 25.92 0.23
C PRO A 149 30.91 26.00 0.75
N GLU A 150 31.22 26.95 1.64
CA GLU A 150 32.54 27.12 2.28
C GLU A 150 33.01 25.85 3.00
N GLU A 151 32.07 25.11 3.58
CA GLU A 151 32.32 23.85 4.27
C GLU A 151 32.89 22.75 3.34
N LEU A 152 32.61 22.81 2.03
CA LEU A 152 33.22 21.91 1.05
C LEU A 152 34.65 22.32 0.71
N TRP A 153 34.95 23.62 0.68
CA TRP A 153 36.31 24.13 0.53
C TRP A 153 37.19 23.70 1.70
N ALA A 154 36.67 23.85 2.93
CA ALA A 154 37.34 23.37 4.14
C ALA A 154 37.62 21.86 4.11
N GLN A 155 36.70 21.04 3.59
CA GLN A 155 36.89 19.59 3.44
C GLN A 155 37.92 19.21 2.37
N LEU A 156 38.16 20.09 1.39
CA LEU A 156 39.20 19.94 0.37
C LEU A 156 40.55 20.52 0.81
N GLY A 157 40.62 21.14 1.99
CA GLY A 157 41.83 21.83 2.48
C GLY A 157 42.19 23.08 1.65
N LYS A 158 41.21 23.67 0.97
CA LYS A 158 41.38 24.84 0.10
C LYS A 158 40.56 26.02 0.63
N THR A 159 41.01 27.25 0.39
CA THR A 159 40.20 28.46 0.65
C THR A 159 39.40 28.82 -0.59
N ALA A 160 38.16 29.31 -0.41
CA ALA A 160 37.36 29.82 -1.52
C ALA A 160 38.14 30.94 -2.25
N ALA A 161 38.25 30.82 -3.58
CA ALA A 161 38.92 31.79 -4.45
C ALA A 161 37.91 32.79 -5.01
#